data_AF-A0A2V8QE01-F1
#
_entry.id   AF-A0A2V8QE01-F1
#
_cell.length_a   1.000
_cell.length_b   1.000
_cell.length_c   1.000
_cell.angle_alpha   90.00
_cell.angle_beta   90.00
_cell.angle_gamma   90.00
#
_symmetry.space_group_name_H-M   'P 1'
#
loop_
_entity.id
_entity.type
_entity.pdbx_description
1 polymer ?
#
loop_
_entity_poly.entity_id
_entity_poly.type
_entity_poly.pdbx_seq_one_letter_code
_entity_poly.pdbx_strand_id
1 'polypeptide(L)'
;MESLIQDSDYKEVRLYLLGRLTESQREQLEQRLLTEPTLHEALSAVEDDLVDEYLTSKLSEDDRRQFETHFAITAERQNKIQFGRVFHRYLDSRQIADPQEEFPTTSVLPGLTRSPVWFGVCALAICLSLLGVAWLIYQPKPQIERPSIAVSLRPGMTRALGDSVQKVRRPSANTVMRLQLELGTSEYKKYRAELL
;
A
#
# COMPACT_ATOMS: atom_id res chain seq x y z
N MET A 1 18.19 -8.50 0.06
CA MET A 1 18.34 -9.59 -0.93
C MET A 1 17.66 -9.07 -2.17
N GLU A 2 18.41 -8.32 -2.99
CA GLU A 2 17.90 -7.71 -4.21
C GLU A 2 17.70 -8.85 -5.20
N SER A 3 16.45 -9.31 -5.36
CA SER A 3 16.13 -10.33 -6.35
C SER A 3 16.30 -9.68 -7.73
N LEU A 4 17.36 -10.07 -8.43
CA LEU A 4 17.59 -9.70 -9.81
C LEU A 4 16.59 -10.46 -10.68
N ILE A 5 15.40 -9.90 -10.85
CA ILE A 5 14.44 -10.38 -11.85
C ILE A 5 15.16 -10.33 -13.21
N GLN A 6 15.24 -11.48 -13.88
CA GLN A 6 15.89 -11.56 -15.17
C GLN A 6 15.00 -10.87 -16.23
N ASP A 7 15.58 -10.02 -17.07
CA ASP A 7 14.83 -9.27 -18.09
C ASP A 7 14.11 -10.20 -19.10
N SER A 8 14.64 -11.41 -19.34
CA SER A 8 13.94 -12.42 -20.15
C SER A 8 12.67 -12.93 -19.48
N ASP A 9 12.72 -13.21 -18.18
CA ASP A 9 11.57 -13.69 -17.41
C ASP A 9 10.49 -12.60 -17.34
N TYR A 10 10.90 -11.34 -17.12
CA TYR A 10 10.00 -10.19 -17.12
C TYR A 10 9.24 -10.07 -18.45
N LYS A 11 9.95 -10.17 -19.58
CA LYS A 11 9.34 -10.11 -20.93
C LYS A 11 8.42 -11.30 -21.20
N GLU A 12 8.84 -12.50 -20.83
CA GLU A 12 8.06 -13.73 -21.01
C GLU A 12 6.74 -13.65 -20.23
N VAL A 13 6.81 -13.20 -18.97
CA VAL A 13 5.64 -13.00 -18.12
C VAL A 13 4.72 -11.90 -18.64
N ARG A 14 5.25 -10.81 -19.19
CA ARG A 14 4.42 -9.79 -19.86
C ARG A 14 3.63 -10.36 -21.02
N LEU A 15 4.26 -11.18 -21.86
CA LEU A 15 3.58 -11.85 -22.98
C LEU A 15 2.51 -12.82 -22.47
N TYR A 16 2.78 -13.53 -21.38
CA TYR A 16 1.80 -14.41 -20.74
C TYR A 16 0.56 -13.66 -20.26
N LEU A 17 0.75 -12.56 -19.52
CA LEU A 17 -0.33 -11.74 -18.97
C LEU A 17 -1.19 -11.07 -20.05
N LEU A 18 -0.60 -10.76 -21.21
CA LEU A 18 -1.29 -10.23 -22.38
C LEU A 18 -1.81 -11.32 -23.33
N GLY A 19 -1.73 -12.60 -22.96
CA GLY A 19 -2.28 -13.69 -23.78
C GLY A 19 -1.56 -13.93 -25.11
N ARG A 20 -0.29 -13.55 -25.22
CA ARG A 20 0.51 -13.62 -26.46
C ARG A 20 1.45 -14.83 -26.54
N LEU A 21 1.51 -15.66 -25.50
CA LEU A 21 2.26 -16.91 -25.57
C LEU A 21 1.50 -17.98 -26.35
N THR A 22 2.24 -18.84 -27.04
CA THR A 22 1.69 -20.08 -27.58
C THR A 22 1.31 -21.03 -26.42
N GLU A 23 0.44 -22.00 -26.69
CA GLU A 23 0.00 -22.97 -25.67
C GLU A 23 1.18 -23.70 -25.01
N SER A 24 2.14 -24.17 -25.80
CA SER A 24 3.34 -24.84 -25.30
C SER A 24 4.20 -23.95 -24.41
N GLN A 25 4.40 -22.68 -24.79
CA GLN A 25 5.13 -21.72 -23.96
C GLN A 25 4.39 -21.38 -22.67
N ARG A 26 3.06 -21.28 -22.75
CA ARG A 26 2.20 -21.01 -21.60
C ARG A 26 2.33 -22.13 -20.55
N GLU A 27 2.17 -23.38 -20.98
CA GLU A 27 2.28 -24.54 -20.09
C GLU A 27 3.67 -24.62 -19.43
N GLN A 28 4.74 -24.35 -20.19
CA GLN A 28 6.10 -24.31 -19.66
C GLN A 28 6.28 -23.22 -18.59
N LEU A 29 5.76 -22.01 -18.85
CA LEU A 29 5.83 -20.91 -17.89
C LEU A 29 5.02 -21.21 -16.63
N GLU A 30 3.81 -21.76 -16.77
CA GLU A 30 2.95 -22.14 -15.64
C GLU A 30 3.63 -23.18 -14.74
N GLN A 31 4.30 -24.18 -15.32
CA GLN A 31 5.08 -25.15 -14.56
C GLN A 31 6.23 -24.50 -13.78
N ARG A 32 6.94 -23.56 -14.41
CA ARG A 32 8.02 -22.80 -13.75
C ARG A 32 7.47 -21.89 -12.65
N LEU A 33 6.32 -21.24 -12.85
CA LEU A 33 5.70 -20.39 -11.83
C LEU A 33 5.36 -21.12 -10.54
N LEU A 34 5.12 -22.44 -10.61
CA LEU A 34 4.85 -23.27 -9.44
C LEU A 34 6.12 -23.64 -8.65
N THR A 35 7.29 -23.59 -9.28
CA THR A 35 8.55 -24.11 -8.71
C THR A 35 9.64 -23.05 -8.52
N GLU A 36 9.59 -21.94 -9.26
CA GLU A 36 10.58 -20.86 -9.28
C GLU A 36 10.02 -19.59 -8.58
N PRO A 37 10.42 -19.31 -7.33
CA PRO A 37 9.93 -18.13 -6.59
C PRO A 37 10.26 -16.80 -7.26
N THR A 38 11.42 -16.70 -7.91
CA THR A 38 11.85 -15.49 -8.63
C THR A 38 10.92 -15.14 -9.80
N LEU A 39 10.33 -16.15 -10.44
CA LEU A 39 9.38 -15.95 -11.53
C LEU A 39 8.03 -15.44 -10.99
N HIS A 40 7.65 -15.83 -9.77
CA HIS A 40 6.48 -15.29 -9.09
C HIS A 40 6.65 -13.81 -8.70
N GLU A 41 7.86 -13.41 -8.31
CA GLU A 41 8.20 -12.00 -8.09
C GLU A 41 8.15 -11.21 -9.40
N ALA A 42 8.66 -11.78 -10.50
CA ALA A 42 8.53 -11.19 -11.83
C ALA A 42 7.06 -11.03 -12.24
N LEU A 43 6.22 -12.03 -12.00
CA LEU A 43 4.77 -11.95 -12.20
C LEU A 43 4.17 -10.78 -11.44
N SER A 44 4.39 -10.72 -10.14
CA SER A 44 3.85 -9.65 -9.31
C SER A 44 4.25 -8.26 -9.80
N ALA A 45 5.53 -8.07 -10.16
CA ALA A 45 6.07 -6.82 -10.68
C ALA A 45 5.45 -6.43 -12.03
N VAL A 46 5.41 -7.37 -12.99
CA VAL A 46 4.81 -7.10 -14.31
C VAL A 46 3.30 -6.82 -14.20
N GLU A 47 2.60 -7.47 -13.26
CA GLU A 47 1.19 -7.15 -13.01
C GLU A 47 1.00 -5.72 -12.48
N ASP A 48 1.87 -5.25 -11.57
CA ASP A 48 1.85 -3.86 -11.08
C ASP A 48 2.12 -2.88 -12.23
N ASP A 49 3.18 -3.12 -12.99
CA ASP A 49 3.60 -2.27 -14.10
C ASP A 49 2.52 -2.18 -15.20
N LEU A 50 1.90 -3.30 -15.58
CA LEU A 50 0.81 -3.31 -16.56
C LEU A 50 -0.41 -2.53 -16.07
N VAL A 51 -0.75 -2.61 -14.78
CA VAL A 51 -1.85 -1.83 -14.20
C VAL A 51 -1.54 -0.34 -14.25
N ASP A 52 -0.33 0.05 -13.86
CA ASP A 52 0.10 1.46 -13.89
C ASP A 52 0.16 2.00 -15.33
N GLU A 53 0.70 1.24 -16.28
CA GLU A 53 0.71 1.60 -17.71
C GLU A 53 -0.72 1.74 -18.27
N TYR A 54 -1.64 0.86 -17.89
CA TYR A 54 -3.04 0.94 -18.30
C TYR A 54 -3.72 2.20 -17.74
N LEU A 55 -3.54 2.47 -16.45
CA LEU A 55 -4.16 3.63 -15.79
C LEU A 55 -3.59 4.96 -16.27
N THR A 56 -2.29 5.00 -16.59
CA THR A 56 -1.60 6.19 -17.12
C THR A 56 -1.69 6.31 -18.65
N SER A 57 -2.45 5.44 -19.33
CA SER A 57 -2.61 5.41 -20.80
C SER A 57 -1.28 5.30 -21.57
N LYS A 58 -0.31 4.55 -21.03
CA LYS A 58 0.98 4.27 -21.66
C LYS A 58 1.01 2.97 -22.48
N LEU A 59 0.00 2.11 -22.34
CA LEU A 59 -0.15 0.92 -23.19
C LEU A 59 -0.46 1.32 -24.64
N SER A 60 0.11 0.59 -25.59
CA SER A 60 -0.31 0.68 -27.00
C SER A 60 -1.78 0.24 -27.15
N GLU A 61 -2.45 0.67 -28.21
CA GLU A 61 -3.84 0.27 -28.47
C GLU A 61 -4.01 -1.26 -28.56
N ASP A 62 -3.01 -1.96 -29.09
CA ASP A 62 -3.05 -3.42 -29.14
C ASP A 62 -2.84 -4.06 -27.76
N ASP A 63 -1.83 -3.59 -27.01
CA ASP A 63 -1.57 -4.05 -25.64
C ASP A 63 -2.77 -3.76 -24.74
N ARG A 64 -3.46 -2.64 -24.92
CA ARG A 64 -4.64 -2.27 -24.15
C ARG A 64 -5.79 -3.24 -24.39
N ARG A 65 -6.07 -3.61 -25.64
CA ARG A 65 -7.09 -4.63 -25.95
C ARG A 65 -6.76 -5.97 -25.32
N GLN A 66 -5.49 -6.37 -25.37
CA GLN A 66 -5.03 -7.62 -24.75
C GLN A 66 -5.13 -7.55 -23.23
N PHE A 67 -4.80 -6.42 -22.62
CA PHE A 67 -4.95 -6.19 -21.19
C PHE A 67 -6.42 -6.33 -20.77
N GLU A 68 -7.35 -5.68 -21.48
CA GLU A 68 -8.78 -5.74 -21.16
C GLU A 68 -9.37 -7.16 -21.37
N THR A 69 -8.90 -7.88 -22.39
CA THR A 69 -9.46 -9.19 -22.78
C THR A 69 -8.82 -10.37 -22.03
N HIS A 70 -7.54 -10.29 -21.66
CA HIS A 70 -6.80 -11.40 -21.05
C HIS A 70 -6.37 -11.12 -19.61
N PHE A 71 -5.89 -9.90 -19.32
CA PHE A 71 -5.45 -9.56 -17.97
C PHE A 71 -6.64 -9.29 -17.05
N ALA A 72 -7.52 -8.36 -17.40
CA ALA A 72 -8.57 -7.82 -16.54
C ALA A 72 -9.80 -8.74 -16.32
N ILE A 73 -9.68 -10.05 -16.58
CA ILE A 73 -10.79 -11.00 -16.45
C ILE A 73 -11.04 -11.41 -14.99
N THR A 74 -9.98 -11.57 -14.19
CA THR A 74 -10.12 -12.11 -12.83
C THR A 74 -10.56 -11.03 -11.84
N ALA A 75 -11.37 -11.40 -10.85
CA ALA A 75 -11.84 -10.48 -9.82
C ALA A 75 -10.68 -9.84 -9.04
N GLU A 76 -9.60 -10.59 -8.82
CA GLU A 76 -8.38 -10.09 -8.18
C GLU A 76 -7.72 -8.96 -8.99
N ARG A 77 -7.53 -9.17 -10.30
CA ARG A 77 -6.93 -8.15 -11.18
C ARG A 77 -7.84 -6.93 -11.36
N GLN A 78 -9.16 -7.13 -11.40
CA GLN A 78 -10.11 -6.02 -11.40
C GLN A 78 -10.01 -5.19 -10.11
N ASN A 79 -9.90 -5.84 -8.95
CA ASN A 79 -9.69 -5.15 -7.68
C ASN A 79 -8.38 -4.35 -7.67
N LYS A 80 -7.29 -4.92 -8.22
CA LYS A 80 -6.00 -4.27 -8.36
C LYS A 80 -6.08 -3.00 -9.22
N ILE A 81 -6.80 -3.07 -10.35
CA ILE A 81 -7.07 -1.90 -11.21
C ILE A 81 -7.88 -0.83 -10.48
N GLN A 82 -8.91 -1.22 -9.71
CA GLN A 82 -9.71 -0.27 -8.94
C GLN A 82 -8.89 0.40 -7.83
N PHE A 83 -8.05 -0.37 -7.13
CA PHE A 83 -7.12 0.18 -6.14
C PHE A 83 -6.17 1.19 -6.77
N GLY A 84 -5.51 0.84 -7.87
CA GLY A 84 -4.61 1.73 -8.59
C GLY A 84 -5.31 3.02 -9.05
N ARG A 85 -6.57 2.93 -9.51
CA ARG A 85 -7.37 4.09 -9.89
C ARG A 85 -7.64 5.05 -8.72
N VAL A 86 -7.96 4.52 -7.54
CA VAL A 86 -8.16 5.32 -6.33
C VAL A 86 -6.85 5.96 -5.89
N PHE A 87 -5.75 5.20 -5.95
CA PHE A 87 -4.42 5.66 -5.60
C PHE A 87 -3.96 6.81 -6.51
N HIS A 88 -4.10 6.66 -7.82
CA HIS A 88 -3.72 7.70 -8.79
C HIS A 88 -4.53 8.99 -8.58
N ARG A 89 -5.85 8.87 -8.35
CA ARG A 89 -6.70 10.03 -8.03
C ARG A 89 -6.24 10.75 -6.76
N TYR A 90 -5.81 10.01 -5.74
CA TYR A 90 -5.28 10.60 -4.53
C TYR A 90 -3.98 11.36 -4.79
N LEU A 91 -3.05 10.78 -5.57
CA LEU A 91 -1.81 11.45 -5.97
C LEU A 91 -2.08 12.73 -6.78
N ASP A 92 -2.99 12.68 -7.75
CA ASP A 92 -3.39 13.82 -8.56
C ASP A 92 -4.01 14.94 -7.69
N SER A 93 -4.86 14.57 -6.72
CA SER A 93 -5.46 15.53 -5.78
C SER A 93 -4.44 16.22 -4.86
N ARG A 94 -3.34 15.53 -4.54
CA ARG A 94 -2.27 16.07 -3.70
C ARG A 94 -1.33 16.99 -4.46
N GLN A 95 -1.07 16.72 -5.74
CA GLN A 95 -0.29 17.62 -6.60
C GLN A 95 -0.99 18.96 -6.82
N ILE A 96 -2.33 18.98 -6.84
CA ILE A 96 -3.11 20.23 -6.98
C ILE A 96 -3.18 21.00 -5.65
N ALA A 97 -2.96 20.32 -4.52
CA ALA A 97 -3.08 20.88 -3.17
C ALA A 97 -1.75 21.38 -2.59
N ASP A 98 -0.72 21.61 -3.40
CA ASP A 98 0.36 22.51 -3.03
C ASP A 98 -0.13 23.93 -3.37
N PRO A 99 -0.54 24.75 -2.38
CA PRO A 99 -0.76 26.16 -2.66
C PRO A 99 0.57 26.67 -3.19
N GLN A 100 0.57 27.20 -4.41
CA GLN A 100 1.69 28.01 -4.85
C GLN A 100 1.84 29.13 -3.82
N GLU A 101 2.77 28.96 -2.88
CA GLU A 101 3.51 30.10 -2.38
C GLU A 101 4.23 30.65 -3.60
N GLU A 102 3.58 31.62 -4.23
CA GLU A 102 4.15 32.54 -5.18
C GLU A 102 5.35 33.20 -4.50
N PHE A 103 6.49 32.52 -4.49
CA PHE A 103 7.75 33.20 -4.25
C PHE A 103 7.93 34.16 -5.42
N PRO A 104 8.00 35.48 -5.19
CA PRO A 104 8.22 36.43 -6.26
C PRO A 104 9.57 36.12 -6.90
N THR A 105 9.53 35.54 -8.09
CA THR A 105 10.69 35.33 -8.95
C THR A 105 11.16 36.68 -9.47
N THR A 106 12.02 37.36 -8.71
CA THR A 106 12.93 38.35 -9.29
C THR A 106 14.00 37.61 -10.05
N SER A 107 13.79 37.51 -11.36
CA SER A 107 14.77 37.10 -12.35
C SER A 107 15.96 38.07 -12.37
N VAL A 108 17.13 37.60 -11.95
CA VAL A 108 18.48 37.86 -12.50
C VAL A 108 19.40 36.86 -11.80
N LEU A 109 20.04 35.91 -12.48
CA LEU A 109 21.31 36.11 -13.18
C LEU A 109 21.55 34.94 -14.18
N PRO A 110 21.84 35.20 -15.46
CA PRO A 110 22.40 34.21 -16.35
C PRO A 110 23.89 34.07 -16.04
N GLY A 111 24.31 32.92 -15.52
CA GLY A 111 25.67 32.73 -15.01
C GLY A 111 26.08 31.27 -14.95
N LEU A 112 25.85 30.55 -16.05
CA LEU A 112 26.43 29.24 -16.28
C LEU A 112 27.94 29.41 -16.51
N THR A 113 28.72 29.50 -15.44
CA THR A 113 30.19 29.47 -15.50
C THR A 113 30.74 28.24 -14.79
N ARG A 114 31.35 27.36 -15.58
CA ARG A 114 32.19 26.21 -15.21
C ARG A 114 33.09 26.52 -13.99
N SER A 115 32.88 25.81 -12.89
CA SER A 115 33.79 25.72 -11.75
C SER A 115 33.55 24.38 -11.01
N PRO A 116 34.60 23.66 -10.56
CA PRO A 116 34.49 22.29 -10.03
C PRO A 116 33.92 22.20 -8.60
N VAL A 117 33.36 23.28 -8.06
CA VAL A 117 32.83 23.34 -6.68
C VAL A 117 31.43 22.70 -6.54
N TRP A 118 30.77 22.36 -7.65
CA TRP A 118 29.45 21.68 -7.62
C TRP A 118 29.47 20.26 -7.05
N PHE A 119 30.63 19.59 -6.99
CA PHE A 119 30.71 18.26 -6.36
C PHE A 119 30.48 18.31 -4.84
N GLY A 120 30.74 19.44 -4.18
CA GLY A 120 30.50 19.59 -2.74
C GLY A 120 29.01 19.72 -2.37
N VAL A 121 28.22 20.36 -3.23
CA VAL A 121 26.78 20.61 -2.98
C VAL A 121 25.96 19.32 -3.20
N CYS A 122 26.31 18.52 -4.21
CA CYS A 122 25.67 17.22 -4.43
C CYS A 122 25.93 16.24 -3.27
N ALA A 123 27.14 16.24 -2.69
CA ALA A 123 27.47 15.38 -1.55
C ALA A 123 26.66 15.76 -0.29
N LEU A 124 26.46 17.06 -0.04
CA LEU A 124 25.66 17.53 1.08
C LEU A 124 24.16 17.19 0.91
N ALA A 125 23.63 17.33 -0.31
CA ALA A 125 22.25 16.97 -0.63
C ALA A 125 22.00 15.46 -0.47
N ILE A 126 22.95 14.62 -0.89
CA ILE A 126 22.88 13.16 -0.70
C ILE A 126 22.92 12.82 0.80
N CYS A 127 23.84 13.41 1.57
CA CYS A 127 23.91 13.20 3.02
C CYS A 127 22.62 13.62 3.75
N LEU A 128 22.03 14.78 3.40
CA LEU A 128 20.76 15.22 3.98
C LEU A 128 19.60 14.30 3.60
N SER A 129 19.58 13.77 2.36
CA SER A 129 18.57 12.79 1.95
C SER A 129 18.71 11.47 2.72
N LEU A 130 19.93 10.98 2.92
CA LEU A 130 20.21 9.75 3.67
C LEU A 130 19.85 9.92 5.15
N LEU A 131 20.14 11.08 5.75
CA LEU A 131 19.73 11.42 7.10
C LEU A 131 18.21 11.52 7.24
N GLY A 132 17.52 12.10 6.24
CA GLY A 132 16.06 12.17 6.22
C GLY A 132 15.40 10.78 6.14
N VAL A 133 15.91 9.91 5.26
CA VAL A 133 15.41 8.53 5.12
C VAL A 133 15.72 7.70 6.36
N ALA A 134 16.92 7.83 6.93
CA ALA A 134 17.27 7.18 8.18
C ALA A 134 16.35 7.64 9.32
N TRP A 135 16.08 8.95 9.43
CA TRP A 135 15.10 9.44 10.40
C TRP A 135 13.72 8.83 10.12
N LEU A 136 13.24 8.77 8.89
CA LEU A 136 11.94 8.17 8.57
C LEU A 136 11.84 6.69 9.00
N ILE A 137 12.92 5.93 8.89
CA ILE A 137 13.01 4.53 9.34
C ILE A 137 13.08 4.43 10.87
N TYR A 138 13.78 5.37 11.52
CA TYR A 138 13.91 5.44 12.97
C TYR A 138 12.76 6.19 13.65
N GLN A 139 11.82 6.80 12.91
CA GLN A 139 10.62 7.34 13.51
C GLN A 139 9.87 6.17 14.15
N PRO A 140 9.58 6.23 15.46
CA PRO A 140 8.81 5.20 16.12
C PRO A 140 7.49 5.09 15.36
N LYS A 141 7.23 3.91 14.78
CA LYS A 141 6.03 3.63 13.99
C LYS A 141 4.84 4.30 14.68
N PRO A 142 4.18 5.31 14.08
CA PRO A 142 3.01 5.92 14.69
C PRO A 142 2.06 4.77 14.97
N GLN A 143 1.80 4.54 16.25
CA GLN A 143 0.89 3.50 16.67
C GLN A 143 -0.44 3.88 16.03
N ILE A 144 -0.81 3.15 14.98
CA ILE A 144 -2.12 3.26 14.36
C ILE A 144 -3.08 2.99 15.52
N GLU A 145 -3.64 4.05 16.08
CA GLU A 145 -4.66 4.00 17.10
C GLU A 145 -5.86 3.34 16.44
N ARG A 146 -5.90 2.01 16.52
CA ARG A 146 -7.02 1.23 16.03
C ARG A 146 -8.25 1.76 16.77
N PRO A 147 -9.33 2.13 16.05
CA PRO A 147 -10.53 2.66 16.68
C PRO A 147 -11.02 1.64 17.71
N SER A 148 -10.80 1.97 18.99
CA SER A 148 -11.20 1.13 20.09
C SER A 148 -12.55 1.63 20.56
N ILE A 149 -13.57 0.78 20.39
CA ILE A 149 -14.90 1.04 20.92
C ILE A 149 -14.81 0.76 22.41
N ALA A 150 -14.71 1.83 23.22
CA ALA A 150 -14.74 1.73 24.67
C ALA A 150 -16.16 1.39 25.12
N VAL A 151 -16.35 0.21 25.70
CA VAL A 151 -17.60 -0.16 26.40
C VAL A 151 -17.33 0.02 27.89
N SER A 152 -17.89 1.07 28.49
CA SER A 152 -17.76 1.33 29.92
C SER A 152 -18.74 0.47 30.71
N LEU A 153 -18.20 -0.51 31.44
CA LEU A 153 -18.98 -1.35 32.34
C LEU A 153 -19.02 -0.69 33.72
N ARG A 154 -20.16 -0.07 34.06
CA ARG A 154 -20.38 0.48 35.41
C ARG A 154 -20.59 -0.67 36.41
N PRO A 155 -19.89 -0.70 37.55
CA PRO A 155 -20.11 -1.70 38.59
C PRO A 155 -21.50 -1.51 39.24
N GLY A 156 -22.22 -2.60 39.47
CA GLY A 156 -23.54 -2.60 40.13
C GLY A 156 -24.70 -3.23 39.34
N MET A 157 -24.49 -3.70 38.10
CA MET A 157 -25.54 -4.39 37.34
C MET A 157 -25.56 -5.89 37.64
N THR A 158 -26.18 -6.29 38.75
CA THR A 158 -26.76 -7.62 38.89
C THR A 158 -28.09 -7.65 38.13
N ARG A 159 -28.17 -8.48 37.09
CA ARG A 159 -29.38 -8.64 36.26
C ARG A 159 -30.59 -9.01 37.11
N ALA A 160 -31.52 -8.09 37.24
CA ALA A 160 -32.94 -8.39 37.38
C ALA A 160 -33.72 -7.31 36.61
N LEU A 161 -34.45 -7.76 35.60
CA LEU A 161 -35.31 -7.02 34.68
C LEU A 161 -34.59 -6.24 33.56
N GLY A 162 -35.12 -6.43 32.35
CA GLY A 162 -34.48 -6.15 31.08
C GLY A 162 -34.09 -4.70 30.85
N ASP A 163 -32.88 -4.50 30.36
CA ASP A 163 -32.71 -3.88 29.04
C ASP A 163 -31.36 -4.22 28.38
N SER A 164 -31.39 -4.17 27.05
CA SER A 164 -30.34 -4.41 26.03
C SER A 164 -28.96 -4.97 26.44
N VAL A 165 -28.71 -6.24 26.08
CA VAL A 165 -27.35 -6.71 25.75
C VAL A 165 -26.86 -5.88 24.56
N GLN A 166 -25.78 -5.11 24.74
CA GLN A 166 -25.12 -4.43 23.64
C GLN A 166 -24.47 -5.47 22.72
N LYS A 167 -25.23 -5.98 21.75
CA LYS A 167 -24.76 -6.91 20.73
C LYS A 167 -23.77 -6.16 19.83
N VAL A 168 -22.48 -6.26 20.15
CA VAL A 168 -21.44 -5.80 19.23
C VAL A 168 -21.40 -6.78 18.07
N ARG A 169 -21.76 -6.33 16.87
CA ARG A 169 -21.67 -7.14 15.66
C ARG A 169 -20.21 -7.54 15.44
N ARG A 170 -20.01 -8.85 15.26
CA ARG A 170 -18.75 -9.55 15.01
C ARG A 170 -17.82 -8.70 14.12
N PRO A 171 -16.68 -8.21 14.63
CA PRO A 171 -15.77 -7.48 13.78
C PRO A 171 -15.06 -8.46 12.84
N SER A 172 -14.67 -8.00 11.66
CA SER A 172 -13.92 -8.81 10.69
C SER A 172 -12.63 -9.36 11.32
N ALA A 173 -12.15 -10.49 10.79
CA ALA A 173 -11.18 -11.40 11.38
C ALA A 173 -9.85 -10.81 11.91
N ASN A 174 -9.58 -9.52 11.68
CA ASN A 174 -8.35 -8.82 12.10
C ASN A 174 -8.55 -7.73 13.17
N THR A 175 -9.69 -7.69 13.86
CA THR A 175 -9.96 -6.66 14.89
C THR A 175 -9.76 -7.20 16.31
N VAL A 176 -8.91 -6.53 17.09
CA VAL A 176 -8.66 -6.86 18.51
C VAL A 176 -9.71 -6.16 19.38
N MET A 177 -10.50 -6.92 20.13
CA MET A 177 -11.39 -6.36 21.15
C MET A 177 -10.61 -6.12 22.45
N ARG A 178 -10.56 -4.87 22.90
CA ARG A 178 -9.95 -4.50 24.19
C ARG A 178 -11.07 -4.22 25.19
N LEU A 179 -11.22 -5.08 26.19
CA LEU A 179 -12.13 -4.81 27.32
C LEU A 179 -11.40 -3.94 28.33
N GLN A 180 -11.90 -2.73 28.58
CA GLN A 180 -11.40 -1.85 29.64
C GLN A 180 -12.42 -1.82 30.77
N LEU A 181 -11.95 -2.17 31.97
CA LEU A 181 -12.73 -2.08 33.20
C LEU A 181 -12.29 -0.82 33.95
N GLU A 182 -13.16 0.18 34.03
CA GLU A 182 -12.90 1.36 34.86
C GLU A 182 -13.13 1.01 36.33
N LEU A 183 -12.02 0.81 37.05
CA LEU A 183 -12.02 0.61 38.48
C LEU A 183 -12.13 1.99 39.15
N GLY A 184 -13.34 2.46 39.40
CA GLY A 184 -13.53 3.50 40.42
C GLY A 184 -13.03 2.98 41.77
N THR A 185 -12.53 3.87 42.64
CA THR A 185 -12.13 3.59 44.03
C THR A 185 -13.28 2.94 44.81
N SER A 186 -13.42 1.64 44.63
CA SER A 186 -14.53 0.83 45.15
C SER A 186 -13.94 -0.39 45.82
N GLU A 187 -14.48 -0.76 46.98
CA GLU A 187 -13.93 -1.75 47.91
C GLU A 187 -14.07 -3.22 47.44
N TYR A 188 -14.19 -3.47 46.13
CA TYR A 188 -14.43 -4.81 45.62
C TYR A 188 -13.10 -5.54 45.35
N LYS A 189 -12.92 -6.69 46.01
CA LYS A 189 -11.68 -7.48 45.99
C LYS A 189 -11.61 -8.52 44.87
N LYS A 190 -12.70 -8.80 44.14
CA LYS A 190 -12.73 -9.82 43.07
C LYS A 190 -13.67 -9.41 41.94
N TYR A 191 -13.23 -9.66 40.69
CA TYR A 191 -13.98 -9.38 39.46
C TYR A 191 -14.00 -10.62 38.57
N ARG A 192 -15.12 -10.89 37.89
CA ARG A 192 -15.28 -12.00 36.94
C ARG A 192 -16.04 -11.51 35.71
N ALA A 193 -15.52 -11.78 34.52
CA ALA A 193 -16.18 -11.54 33.24
C ALA A 193 -16.29 -12.85 32.47
N GLU A 194 -17.43 -13.09 31.83
CA GLU A 194 -17.66 -14.23 30.93
C GLU A 194 -18.06 -13.70 29.55
N LEU A 195 -17.37 -14.17 28.51
CA LEU A 195 -17.78 -13.99 27.12
C LEU A 195 -18.66 -15.20 26.75
N LEU A 196 -19.89 -14.96 26.30
CA LEU A 196 -20.78 -15.98 25.75
C LEU A 196 -20.79 -15.91 24.22
#